data_AF-A0A1S1NM51-F1
#
_entry.id   AF-A0A1S1NM51-F1
#
_cell.length_a   1.000
_cell.length_b   1.000
_cell.length_c   1.000
_cell.angle_alpha   90.00
_cell.angle_beta   90.00
_cell.angle_gamma   90.00
#
_symmetry.space_group_name_H-M   'P 1'
#
loop_
_entity.id
_entity.type
_entity.pdbx_description
1 polymer ?
#
loop_
_entity_poly.entity_id
_entity_poly.type
_entity_poly.pdbx_seq_one_letter_code
_entity_poly.pdbx_strand_id
1 'polypeptide(L)'
;MTISARWPLAISLAAVGVLGGVVVSRPADAAPDPCTAAGLASTASGVLSEAGGYLGNHPEANTVLTNAVGQAPDEARNSVRGYFAGHLNELTDLQNIAKPLSNLRNQCGVAVSPGQLATLFDTLST
;
A
#
# COMPACT_ATOMS: atom_id res chain seq x y z
N MET A 1 29.42 -50.38 -4.15
CA MET A 1 28.30 -50.04 -5.04
C MET A 1 28.16 -48.53 -5.08
N THR A 2 28.72 -47.91 -6.13
CA THR A 2 28.61 -46.48 -6.44
C THR A 2 27.39 -46.28 -7.33
N ILE A 3 26.44 -45.40 -6.94
CA ILE A 3 25.35 -44.97 -7.81
C ILE A 3 25.61 -43.50 -8.16
N SER A 4 26.14 -43.30 -9.36
CA SER A 4 26.33 -41.99 -10.00
C SER A 4 24.99 -41.43 -10.45
N ALA A 5 24.51 -40.35 -9.83
CA ALA A 5 23.42 -39.54 -10.38
C ALA A 5 24.02 -38.44 -11.28
N ARG A 6 24.23 -38.79 -12.55
CA ARG A 6 24.51 -37.84 -13.63
C ARG A 6 23.16 -37.43 -14.21
N TRP A 7 22.69 -36.20 -14.02
CA TRP A 7 21.61 -35.63 -14.83
C TRP A 7 22.00 -34.26 -15.40
N PRO A 8 21.54 -33.95 -16.62
CA PRO A 8 22.33 -33.25 -17.62
C PRO A 8 22.02 -31.75 -17.69
N LEU A 9 22.96 -31.00 -18.25
CA LEU A 9 22.81 -29.61 -18.68
C LEU A 9 21.50 -29.42 -19.46
N ALA A 10 20.59 -28.62 -18.93
CA ALA A 10 19.45 -28.10 -19.67
C ALA A 10 19.89 -26.88 -20.48
N ILE A 11 19.73 -27.02 -21.79
CA ILE A 11 20.05 -26.07 -22.85
C ILE A 11 19.24 -24.79 -22.68
N SER A 12 19.92 -23.64 -22.64
CA SER A 12 19.29 -22.32 -22.69
C SER A 12 18.71 -22.06 -24.08
N LEU A 13 17.39 -21.91 -24.18
CA LEU A 13 16.77 -21.19 -25.29
C LEU A 13 16.39 -19.78 -24.80
N ALA A 14 17.18 -18.80 -25.21
CA ALA A 14 16.79 -17.40 -25.16
C ALA A 14 15.76 -17.16 -26.28
N ALA A 15 14.48 -17.03 -25.92
CA ALA A 15 13.47 -16.47 -26.80
C ALA A 15 13.38 -14.96 -26.51
N VAL A 16 13.92 -14.17 -27.44
CA VAL A 16 13.81 -12.73 -27.49
C VAL A 16 12.35 -12.35 -27.72
N GLY A 17 11.71 -11.77 -26.72
CA GLY A 17 10.43 -11.07 -26.81
C GLY A 17 10.63 -9.61 -26.45
N VAL A 18 10.86 -8.76 -27.46
CA VAL A 18 10.90 -7.30 -27.30
C VAL A 18 9.48 -6.77 -27.40
N LEU A 19 8.84 -6.58 -26.25
CA LEU A 19 7.75 -5.63 -26.04
C LEU A 19 7.85 -5.04 -24.61
N GLY A 20 8.58 -3.94 -24.48
CA GLY A 20 8.22 -2.82 -23.58
C GLY A 20 7.99 -3.05 -22.08
N GLY A 21 8.63 -4.02 -21.45
CA GLY A 21 8.63 -4.13 -19.98
C GLY A 21 9.95 -4.69 -19.49
N VAL A 22 10.70 -3.93 -18.68
CA VAL A 22 11.82 -4.48 -17.93
C VAL A 22 11.23 -5.44 -16.89
N VAL A 23 11.07 -6.71 -17.26
CA VAL A 23 10.81 -7.78 -16.30
C VAL A 23 12.11 -8.04 -15.55
N VAL A 24 12.33 -7.27 -14.48
CA VAL A 24 13.31 -7.65 -13.47
C VAL A 24 12.79 -8.94 -12.85
N SER A 25 13.42 -10.07 -13.16
CA SER A 25 13.18 -11.34 -12.49
C SER A 25 13.60 -11.20 -11.03
N ARG A 26 12.67 -10.74 -10.17
CA ARG A 26 12.88 -10.75 -8.73
C ARG A 26 12.85 -12.21 -8.26
N PRO A 27 13.78 -12.64 -7.39
CA PRO A 27 13.61 -13.93 -6.71
C PRO A 27 12.26 -13.91 -5.99
N ALA A 28 11.58 -15.04 -5.92
CA ALA A 28 10.22 -15.15 -5.37
C ALA A 28 10.07 -14.60 -3.93
N ASP A 29 11.19 -14.44 -3.22
CA ASP A 29 11.30 -13.89 -1.86
C ASP A 29 11.76 -12.42 -1.79
N ALA A 30 12.03 -11.74 -2.91
CA ALA A 30 12.33 -10.31 -2.87
C ALA A 30 11.04 -9.51 -2.75
N ALA A 31 10.93 -8.73 -1.67
CA ALA A 31 9.84 -7.76 -1.51
C ALA A 31 9.71 -6.87 -2.78
N PRO A 32 8.49 -6.50 -3.17
CA PRO A 32 8.27 -5.59 -4.29
C PRO A 32 9.08 -4.31 -4.10
N ASP A 33 9.43 -3.67 -5.23
CA ASP A 33 10.01 -2.32 -5.19
C ASP A 33 9.05 -1.42 -4.40
N PRO A 34 9.49 -0.75 -3.32
CA PRO A 34 8.64 0.19 -2.63
C PRO A 34 8.08 1.26 -3.58
N CYS A 35 8.84 1.63 -4.63
CA CYS A 35 8.47 2.67 -5.57
C CYS A 35 7.68 2.17 -6.79
N THR A 36 7.16 0.94 -6.76
CA THR A 36 6.22 0.43 -7.77
C THR A 36 4.78 0.44 -7.26
N ALA A 37 3.81 0.34 -8.17
CA ALA A 37 2.40 0.18 -7.79
C ALA A 37 2.17 -1.00 -6.83
N ALA A 38 2.89 -2.12 -7.02
CA ALA A 38 2.82 -3.28 -6.14
C ALA A 38 3.37 -3.01 -4.74
N GLY A 39 4.51 -2.30 -4.61
CA GLY A 39 5.06 -1.93 -3.29
C GLY A 39 4.21 -0.90 -2.57
N LEU A 40 3.66 0.07 -3.29
CA LEU A 40 2.73 1.05 -2.76
C LEU A 40 1.44 0.38 -2.26
N ALA A 41 0.86 -0.52 -3.05
CA ALA A 41 -0.32 -1.29 -2.63
C ALA A 41 -0.01 -2.14 -1.40
N SER A 42 1.13 -2.84 -1.37
CA SER A 42 1.54 -3.66 -0.22
C SER A 42 1.68 -2.82 1.06
N THR A 43 2.30 -1.64 0.96
CA THR A 43 2.44 -0.71 2.08
C THR A 43 1.09 -0.17 2.54
N ALA A 44 0.24 0.25 1.58
CA ALA A 44 -1.10 0.76 1.88
C ALA A 44 -1.97 -0.31 2.55
N SER A 45 -1.95 -1.55 2.08
CA SER A 45 -2.68 -2.66 2.70
C SER A 45 -2.25 -2.91 4.15
N GLY A 46 -0.94 -2.86 4.44
CA GLY A 46 -0.44 -2.97 5.82
C GLY A 46 -0.97 -1.85 6.72
N VAL A 47 -0.84 -0.61 6.27
CA VAL A 47 -1.34 0.57 7.02
C VAL A 47 -2.85 0.50 7.23
N LEU A 48 -3.62 0.11 6.22
CA LEU A 48 -5.08 -0.04 6.33
C LEU A 48 -5.48 -1.17 7.28
N SER A 49 -4.73 -2.28 7.28
CA SER A 49 -4.98 -3.38 8.22
C SER A 49 -4.75 -2.94 9.66
N GLU A 50 -3.66 -2.21 9.92
CA GLU A 50 -3.34 -1.70 11.26
C GLU A 50 -4.35 -0.63 11.70
N ALA A 51 -4.72 0.29 10.79
CA ALA A 51 -5.77 1.28 11.03
C ALA A 51 -7.13 0.61 11.32
N GLY A 52 -7.48 -0.46 10.61
CA GLY A 52 -8.70 -1.22 10.87
C GLY A 52 -8.71 -1.85 12.26
N GLY A 53 -7.59 -2.44 12.69
CA GLY A 53 -7.44 -2.95 14.06
C GLY A 53 -7.52 -1.86 15.12
N TYR A 54 -6.89 -0.71 14.88
CA TYR A 54 -6.96 0.44 15.77
C TYR A 54 -8.39 0.97 15.91
N LEU A 55 -9.06 1.25 14.79
CA LEU A 55 -10.43 1.79 14.75
C LEU A 55 -11.46 0.80 15.30
N GLY A 56 -11.24 -0.52 15.13
CA GLY A 56 -12.05 -1.54 15.78
C GLY A 56 -12.04 -1.48 17.30
N ASN A 57 -10.95 -0.97 17.89
CA ASN A 57 -10.81 -0.73 19.33
C ASN A 57 -11.17 0.72 19.74
N HIS A 58 -11.46 1.61 18.79
CA HIS A 58 -11.74 3.05 19.01
C HIS A 58 -13.07 3.42 18.33
N PRO A 59 -14.22 3.04 18.93
CA PRO A 59 -15.53 3.14 18.27
C PRO A 59 -15.96 4.58 17.96
N GLU A 60 -15.53 5.55 18.76
CA GLU A 60 -15.84 6.97 18.54
C GLU A 60 -15.08 7.52 17.32
N ALA A 61 -13.77 7.29 17.25
CA ALA A 61 -12.95 7.62 16.08
C ALA A 61 -13.47 6.94 14.81
N ASN A 62 -13.81 5.65 14.91
CA ASN A 62 -14.38 4.89 13.81
C ASN A 62 -15.70 5.51 13.32
N THR A 63 -16.57 5.91 14.24
CA THR A 63 -17.85 6.57 13.90
C THR A 63 -17.64 7.90 13.19
N VAL A 64 -16.73 8.74 13.70
CA VAL A 64 -16.43 10.04 13.09
C VAL A 64 -15.87 9.87 11.69
N LEU A 65 -14.88 8.99 11.51
CA LEU A 65 -14.28 8.73 10.20
C LEU A 65 -15.28 8.09 9.22
N THR A 66 -16.15 7.20 9.69
CA THR A 66 -17.20 6.57 8.87
C THR A 66 -18.21 7.62 8.37
N ASN A 67 -18.70 8.48 9.26
CA ASN A 67 -19.66 9.51 8.90
C ASN A 67 -19.06 10.54 7.94
N ALA A 68 -17.77 10.86 8.08
CA ALA A 68 -17.07 11.80 7.23
C ALA A 68 -17.03 11.39 5.74
N VAL A 69 -17.15 10.08 5.42
CA VAL A 69 -17.15 9.59 4.03
C VAL A 69 -18.34 10.12 3.22
N GLY A 70 -19.50 10.30 3.84
CA GLY A 70 -20.72 10.79 3.18
C GLY A 70 -20.88 12.31 3.18
N GLN A 71 -19.98 13.04 3.85
CA GLN A 71 -20.07 14.48 4.01
C GLN A 71 -19.47 15.23 2.82
N ALA A 72 -19.88 16.49 2.66
CA ALA A 72 -19.18 17.39 1.75
C ALA A 72 -17.70 17.54 2.19
N PRO A 73 -16.73 17.72 1.27
CA PRO A 73 -15.31 17.67 1.61
C PRO A 73 -14.88 18.62 2.74
N ASP A 74 -15.45 19.82 2.81
CA ASP A 74 -15.12 20.78 3.87
C ASP A 74 -15.78 20.42 5.21
N GLU A 75 -16.99 19.86 5.19
CA GLU A 75 -17.67 19.36 6.37
C GLU A 75 -16.93 18.14 6.96
N ALA A 76 -16.51 17.19 6.11
CA ALA A 76 -15.69 16.05 6.49
C ALA A 76 -14.40 16.49 7.20
N ARG A 77 -13.67 17.45 6.60
CA ARG A 77 -12.45 18.00 7.21
C ARG A 77 -12.72 18.64 8.57
N ASN A 78 -13.82 19.39 8.69
CA ASN A 78 -14.18 20.06 9.94
C ASN A 78 -14.60 19.06 11.02
N SER A 79 -15.39 18.04 10.68
CA SER A 79 -15.81 16.99 11.59
C SER A 79 -14.61 16.23 12.16
N VAL A 80 -13.72 15.76 11.28
CA VAL A 80 -12.50 15.04 11.66
C VAL A 80 -11.59 15.91 12.53
N ARG A 81 -11.33 17.16 12.12
CA ARG A 81 -10.51 18.09 12.92
C ARG A 81 -11.12 18.40 14.28
N GLY A 82 -12.43 18.61 14.33
CA GLY A 82 -13.16 18.89 15.56
C GLY A 82 -13.05 17.76 16.57
N TYR A 83 -13.20 16.51 16.12
CA TYR A 83 -13.01 15.34 16.97
C TYR A 83 -11.56 15.24 17.50
N PHE A 84 -10.57 15.25 16.61
CA PHE A 84 -9.17 15.05 16.99
C PHE A 84 -8.58 16.22 17.77
N ALA A 85 -9.19 17.40 17.75
CA ALA A 85 -8.79 18.50 18.64
C ALA A 85 -8.94 18.16 20.13
N GLY A 86 -9.88 17.28 20.48
CA GLY A 86 -10.04 16.73 21.84
C GLY A 86 -9.33 15.40 22.08
N HIS A 87 -8.83 14.74 21.02
CA HIS A 87 -8.33 13.36 21.04
C HIS A 87 -6.91 13.29 20.44
N LEU A 88 -5.98 14.05 21.01
CA LEU A 88 -4.62 14.20 20.47
C LEU A 88 -3.79 12.91 20.53
N ASN A 89 -4.06 12.03 21.50
CA ASN A 89 -3.45 10.70 21.56
C ASN A 89 -3.86 9.88 20.33
N GLU A 90 -5.16 9.85 20.02
CA GLU A 90 -5.68 9.07 18.90
C GLU A 90 -5.21 9.62 17.55
N LEU A 91 -5.10 10.94 17.45
CA LEU A 91 -4.49 11.60 16.30
C LEU A 91 -3.04 11.13 16.11
N THR A 92 -2.27 11.09 17.19
CA THR A 92 -0.86 10.68 17.16
C THR A 92 -0.73 9.21 16.76
N ASP A 93 -1.58 8.34 17.29
CA ASP A 93 -1.59 6.92 16.97
C ASP A 93 -1.90 6.69 15.49
N LEU A 94 -2.95 7.33 14.97
CA LEU A 94 -3.29 7.25 13.54
C LEU A 94 -2.20 7.85 12.63
N GLN A 95 -1.51 8.92 13.06
CA GLN A 95 -0.36 9.46 12.34
C GLN A 95 0.82 8.48 12.31
N ASN A 96 1.07 7.79 13.41
CA ASN A 96 2.10 6.75 13.49
C ASN A 96 1.76 5.57 12.57
N ILE A 97 0.50 5.11 12.58
CA ILE A 97 -0.01 4.09 11.66
C ILE A 97 0.19 4.51 10.20
N ALA A 98 -0.09 5.77 9.86
CA ALA A 98 0.06 6.30 8.50
C ALA A 98 1.52 6.62 8.09
N LYS A 99 2.48 6.55 9.01
CA LYS A 99 3.88 6.92 8.78
C LYS A 99 4.56 6.16 7.64
N PRO A 100 4.36 4.84 7.43
CA PRO A 100 4.97 4.13 6.32
C PRO A 100 4.61 4.73 4.96
N LEU A 101 3.37 5.18 4.77
CA LEU A 101 2.93 5.83 3.53
C LEU A 101 3.61 7.18 3.30
N SER A 102 3.75 7.97 4.35
CA SER A 102 4.45 9.26 4.27
C SER A 102 5.94 9.08 3.97
N ASN A 103 6.57 8.09 4.60
CA ASN A 103 7.95 7.72 4.33
C ASN A 103 8.14 7.26 2.88
N LEU A 104 7.20 6.47 2.37
CA LEU A 104 7.23 5.98 0.99
C LEU A 104 7.11 7.12 -0.02
N ARG A 105 6.19 8.06 0.21
CA ARG A 105 6.04 9.26 -0.63
C ARG A 105 7.35 10.06 -0.69
N ASN A 106 8.02 10.22 0.46
CA ASN A 106 9.27 10.96 0.53
C ASN A 106 10.43 10.22 -0.16
N GLN A 107 10.46 8.89 -0.06
CA GLN A 107 11.49 8.06 -0.71
C GLN A 107 11.31 7.98 -2.23
N CYS A 108 10.07 7.87 -2.72
CA CYS A 108 9.78 7.60 -4.13
C CYS A 108 9.43 8.84 -4.97
N GLY A 109 9.54 10.06 -4.41
CA GLY A 109 9.53 11.30 -5.18
C GLY A 109 8.22 11.60 -5.92
N VAL A 110 7.06 11.46 -5.26
CA VAL A 110 5.72 11.82 -5.79
C VAL A 110 5.20 10.91 -6.92
N ALA A 111 5.84 9.77 -7.22
CA ALA A 111 5.47 8.97 -8.38
C ALA A 111 4.01 8.45 -8.36
N VAL A 112 3.49 7.99 -7.21
CA VAL A 112 2.07 7.66 -7.02
C VAL A 112 1.77 7.66 -5.51
N SER A 113 0.65 8.23 -5.08
CA SER A 113 0.12 8.11 -3.70
C SER A 113 -0.99 7.06 -3.63
N PRO A 114 -1.34 6.52 -2.44
CA PRO A 114 -2.43 5.54 -2.31
C PRO A 114 -3.77 6.05 -2.86
N GLY A 115 -4.07 7.34 -2.67
CA GLY A 115 -5.27 7.96 -3.22
C GLY A 115 -5.26 7.99 -4.75
N GLN A 116 -4.13 8.29 -5.37
CA GLN A 116 -4.00 8.24 -6.83
C GLN A 116 -4.15 6.81 -7.36
N LEU A 117 -3.58 5.80 -6.69
CA LEU A 117 -3.83 4.40 -7.05
C LEU A 117 -5.32 4.05 -6.97
N ALA A 118 -6.02 4.48 -5.91
CA ALA A 118 -7.45 4.24 -5.77
C ALA A 118 -8.25 4.85 -6.93
N THR A 119 -7.94 6.08 -7.35
CA THR A 119 -8.56 6.71 -8.52
C THR A 119 -8.29 5.95 -9.83
N LEU A 120 -7.09 5.40 -10.00
CA LEU A 120 -6.77 4.57 -11.17
C LEU A 120 -7.60 3.28 -11.18
N PHE A 121 -7.78 2.63 -10.02
CA PHE A 121 -8.62 1.43 -9.92
C PHE A 121 -10.10 1.73 -10.17
N ASP A 122 -10.62 2.86 -9.69
CA ASP A 122 -11.99 3.31 -9.95
C ASP A 122 -12.27 3.44 -11.46
N THR A 123 -11.30 3.97 -12.21
CA THR A 123 -11.38 4.08 -13.68
C THR A 123 -11.52 2.72 -14.38
N LEU A 124 -10.94 1.65 -13.83
CA LEU A 124 -11.05 0.29 -14.40
C LEU A 124 -12.42 -0.35 -14.14
N SER A 125 -13.19 0.20 -13.21
CA SER A 125 -14.52 -0.31 -12.83
C SER A 125 -15.68 0.39 -13.55
N THR A 126 -15.37 1.38 -14.39
CA THR A 126 -16.31 2.12 -15.25
C THR A 126 -16.28 1.58 -16.67
#